data_AF-A0A942Y481-F1
#
_entry.id   AF-A0A942Y481-F1
#
_cell.length_a   1.000
_cell.length_b   1.000
_cell.length_c   1.000
_cell.angle_alpha   90.00
_cell.angle_beta   90.00
_cell.angle_gamma   90.00
#
_symmetry.space_group_name_H-M   'P 1'
#
loop_
_entity.id
_entity.type
_entity.pdbx_description
1 polymer ?
#
loop_
_entity_poly.entity_id
_entity_poly.type
_entity_poly.pdbx_seq_one_letter_code
_entity_poly.pdbx_strand_id
1 'polypeptide(L)'
;MKNIKRFSILILSMLVCLLVSFNSSNAASAMTSVSIAKGKSYEFSNISKKSGDIKVVGGTDVSYDYVVYDKSGNVVDTRIAEWIYTTIKVPSGGKLIMTGQSKKAVKAGGASKQFKGKTSKSPALTRSTIVKGKSYEFSNTSKKSGKLKVVGGIDVDYDYVVYDKSGNVMDTRIAEWINTTVTVPAGGKVTMTGQSKKAVIAGGANKQFKGKASKLRALTRSTIVKGKSYEFSNTSKKLGKLKVIGGIDVDYDYVVYDKNGNVVDTRIAEWINTTVIVPASGKLIMTVQSKKSVIAGGSSKIFKGNTGKTPALTRSTMVKGKSYEFFNKSNKEGKVKVVGGIDVDYDYVVYDKNGNVLDTRIAEWINTTVTVPAGGKLIITGQSKKAVITGGSSKIFKGNTGNSPALTRATIANGKSYEFSNKSNLVGNVKVVGGINVSYDYVVYNVAGDVVKSDLAQWINKTIEVPANGTLVITVQGKNPAIAGGSYIVFAGKAI
;
A
#
# COMPACT_ATOMS: atom_id res chain seq x y z
N MET A 1 21.46 -5.77 40.37
CA MET A 1 21.72 -7.21 40.60
C MET A 1 20.66 -8.04 39.89
N LYS A 2 21.08 -9.17 39.28
CA LYS A 2 20.32 -10.17 38.51
C LYS A 2 19.85 -9.72 37.10
N ASN A 3 20.73 -9.73 36.09
CA ASN A 3 21.11 -10.87 35.22
C ASN A 3 19.93 -11.55 34.48
N ILE A 4 19.63 -11.06 33.27
CA ILE A 4 18.99 -11.87 32.22
C ILE A 4 20.01 -12.01 31.09
N LYS A 5 20.54 -13.22 30.97
CA LYS A 5 21.58 -13.64 30.03
C LYS A 5 21.06 -13.54 28.59
N ARG A 6 21.82 -12.83 27.77
CA ARG A 6 21.74 -12.86 26.30
C ARG A 6 22.02 -14.29 25.83
N PHE A 7 21.09 -14.85 25.06
CA PHE A 7 21.31 -16.06 24.28
C PHE A 7 22.26 -15.72 23.12
N SER A 8 23.55 -15.88 23.36
CA SER A 8 24.57 -15.98 22.33
C SER A 8 24.57 -17.42 21.82
N ILE A 9 23.90 -17.68 20.68
CA ILE A 9 24.11 -18.94 19.96
C ILE A 9 25.49 -18.86 19.31
N LEU A 10 26.43 -19.51 19.99
CA LEU A 10 27.75 -19.87 19.53
C LEU A 10 27.58 -20.85 18.35
N ILE A 11 27.80 -20.42 17.11
CA ILE A 11 28.02 -21.36 16.00
C ILE A 11 29.51 -21.74 16.05
N LEU A 12 29.80 -22.78 16.83
CA LEU A 12 31.10 -23.40 16.92
C LEU A 12 31.20 -24.52 15.87
N SER A 13 32.23 -24.40 15.02
CA SER A 13 32.97 -25.48 14.36
C SER A 13 32.20 -26.58 13.62
N MET A 14 32.23 -26.51 12.28
CA MET A 14 32.60 -27.67 11.47
C MET A 14 33.46 -27.20 10.29
N LEU A 15 34.75 -26.97 10.58
CA LEU A 15 35.78 -26.92 9.56
C LEU A 15 36.14 -28.37 9.22
N VAL A 16 35.37 -29.00 8.34
CA VAL A 16 35.80 -30.25 7.70
C VAL A 16 36.67 -29.83 6.51
N CYS A 17 37.96 -29.68 6.75
CA CYS A 17 38.97 -29.68 5.70
C CYS A 17 39.07 -31.11 5.14
N LEU A 18 38.15 -31.49 4.26
CA LEU A 18 38.32 -32.69 3.44
C LEU A 18 39.27 -32.32 2.28
N LEU A 19 40.57 -32.43 2.53
CA LEU A 19 41.56 -32.59 1.47
C LEU A 19 41.29 -33.94 0.79
N VAL A 20 40.39 -33.95 -0.19
CA VAL A 20 40.32 -35.06 -1.14
C VAL A 20 41.49 -34.85 -2.11
N SER A 21 42.63 -35.42 -1.76
CA SER A 21 43.67 -35.79 -2.72
C SER A 21 43.04 -36.68 -3.79
N PHE A 22 43.10 -36.23 -5.05
CA PHE A 22 42.74 -37.03 -6.22
C PHE A 22 43.78 -38.15 -6.39
N ASN A 23 43.71 -39.19 -5.57
CA ASN A 23 44.46 -40.42 -5.81
C ASN A 23 43.54 -41.48 -6.41
N SER A 24 43.85 -41.79 -7.66
CA SER A 24 43.25 -42.78 -8.52
C SER A 24 43.51 -44.20 -8.02
N SER A 25 42.46 -44.99 -7.87
CA SER A 25 42.50 -46.42 -8.20
C SER A 25 41.09 -46.93 -8.49
N ASN A 26 41.01 -47.84 -9.46
CA ASN A 26 39.83 -48.50 -10.06
C ASN A 26 39.08 -47.71 -11.14
N ALA A 27 39.43 -48.02 -12.40
CA ALA A 27 38.80 -47.56 -13.65
C ALA A 27 38.37 -46.09 -13.63
N ALA A 28 39.32 -45.20 -13.30
CA ALA A 28 39.11 -43.76 -13.33
C ALA A 28 38.76 -43.33 -14.75
N SER A 29 37.46 -43.19 -15.04
CA SER A 29 37.01 -42.39 -16.17
C SER A 29 37.70 -41.04 -16.03
N ALA A 30 38.69 -40.75 -16.87
CA ALA A 30 39.43 -39.50 -16.84
C ALA A 30 38.46 -38.33 -16.66
N MET A 31 38.72 -37.42 -15.72
CA MET A 31 37.85 -36.27 -15.49
C MET A 31 38.32 -35.11 -16.35
N THR A 32 37.39 -34.49 -17.09
CA THR A 32 37.64 -33.18 -17.67
C THR A 32 37.43 -32.16 -16.55
N SER A 33 38.52 -31.61 -16.00
CA SER A 33 38.47 -30.57 -14.96
C SER A 33 39.10 -29.27 -15.44
N VAL A 34 38.57 -28.14 -15.01
CA VAL A 34 39.10 -26.81 -15.32
C VAL A 34 39.05 -25.90 -14.09
N SER A 35 40.04 -25.00 -14.00
CA SER A 35 40.06 -23.89 -13.06
C SER A 35 39.63 -22.61 -13.79
N ILE A 36 38.52 -22.00 -13.36
CA ILE A 36 37.91 -20.85 -14.03
C ILE A 36 38.16 -19.60 -13.19
N ALA A 37 39.11 -18.77 -13.66
CA ALA A 37 39.47 -17.51 -13.01
C ALA A 37 38.36 -16.44 -13.13
N LYS A 38 38.50 -15.36 -12.34
CA LYS A 38 37.57 -14.22 -12.36
C LYS A 38 37.35 -13.69 -13.78
N GLY A 39 36.09 -13.54 -14.17
CA GLY A 39 35.67 -13.03 -15.47
C GLY A 39 35.91 -13.96 -16.65
N LYS A 40 36.59 -15.10 -16.44
CA LYS A 40 36.75 -16.14 -17.47
C LYS A 40 35.57 -17.09 -17.41
N SER A 41 35.27 -17.69 -18.56
CA SER A 41 34.10 -18.57 -18.71
C SER A 41 34.47 -19.84 -19.44
N TYR A 42 33.78 -20.93 -19.10
CA TYR A 42 34.00 -22.25 -19.69
C TYR A 42 32.67 -22.92 -20.02
N GLU A 43 32.61 -23.59 -21.16
CA GLU A 43 31.46 -24.35 -21.63
C GLU A 43 31.75 -25.86 -21.50
N PHE A 44 30.90 -26.58 -20.78
CA PHE A 44 30.85 -28.04 -20.78
C PHE A 44 29.67 -28.48 -21.65
N SER A 45 29.94 -29.30 -22.67
CA SER A 45 28.92 -29.91 -23.53
C SER A 45 28.75 -31.39 -23.18
N ASN A 46 27.54 -31.80 -22.83
CA ASN A 46 27.23 -33.20 -22.59
C ASN A 46 27.03 -33.90 -23.93
N ILE A 47 28.00 -34.76 -24.30
CA ILE A 47 28.00 -35.53 -25.55
C ILE A 47 27.39 -36.93 -25.39
N SER A 48 26.96 -37.29 -24.18
CA SER A 48 26.36 -38.59 -23.90
C SER A 48 24.86 -38.59 -24.17
N LYS A 49 24.28 -39.80 -24.28
CA LYS A 49 22.83 -40.00 -24.49
C LYS A 49 21.98 -39.76 -23.23
N LYS A 50 22.59 -39.60 -22.05
CA LYS A 50 21.91 -39.39 -20.76
C LYS A 50 22.35 -38.08 -20.11
N SER A 51 21.61 -37.61 -19.09
CA SER A 51 22.08 -36.51 -18.27
C SER A 51 23.40 -36.86 -17.58
N GLY A 52 24.30 -35.91 -17.44
CA GLY A 52 25.56 -36.07 -16.74
C GLY A 52 25.76 -35.01 -15.68
N ASP A 53 26.69 -35.27 -14.77
CA ASP A 53 26.94 -34.43 -13.61
C ASP A 53 28.29 -33.72 -13.74
N ILE A 54 28.27 -32.39 -13.55
CA ILE A 54 29.47 -31.57 -13.36
C ILE A 54 29.60 -31.27 -11.88
N LYS A 55 30.68 -31.75 -11.26
CA LYS A 55 31.03 -31.40 -9.87
C LYS A 55 31.71 -30.04 -9.85
N VAL A 56 31.31 -29.21 -8.91
CA VAL A 56 31.86 -27.86 -8.71
C VAL A 56 32.39 -27.74 -7.30
N VAL A 57 33.66 -27.40 -7.19
CA VAL A 57 34.31 -27.12 -5.92
C VAL A 57 34.15 -25.64 -5.61
N GLY A 58 33.10 -25.34 -4.84
CA GLY A 58 32.92 -24.05 -4.19
C GLY A 58 33.66 -23.97 -2.85
N GLY A 59 33.40 -22.92 -2.09
CA GLY A 59 33.99 -22.67 -0.78
C GLY A 59 34.12 -21.18 -0.47
N THR A 60 34.72 -20.88 0.68
CA THR A 60 34.98 -19.51 1.11
C THR A 60 35.85 -18.76 0.09
N ASP A 61 35.39 -17.55 -0.28
CA ASP A 61 35.96 -16.70 -1.34
C ASP A 61 35.95 -17.30 -2.75
N VAL A 62 35.16 -18.35 -3.01
CA VAL A 62 34.87 -18.85 -4.35
C VAL A 62 33.43 -18.47 -4.68
N SER A 63 33.24 -17.73 -5.76
CA SER A 63 31.92 -17.40 -6.28
C SER A 63 31.90 -17.57 -7.79
N TYR A 64 30.79 -18.08 -8.31
CA TYR A 64 30.61 -18.35 -9.72
C TYR A 64 29.15 -18.15 -10.14
N ASP A 65 28.97 -17.94 -11.44
CA ASP A 65 27.67 -17.94 -12.08
C ASP A 65 27.58 -19.13 -13.03
N TYR A 66 26.37 -19.66 -13.24
CA TYR A 66 26.18 -20.65 -14.30
C TYR A 66 24.80 -20.62 -14.94
N VAL A 67 24.75 -21.15 -16.16
CA VAL A 67 23.51 -21.45 -16.89
C VAL A 67 23.60 -22.84 -17.51
N VAL A 68 22.54 -23.63 -17.31
CA VAL A 68 22.35 -24.90 -17.99
C VAL A 68 21.36 -24.71 -19.13
N TYR A 69 21.71 -25.22 -20.30
CA TYR A 69 20.85 -25.28 -21.48
C TYR A 69 20.53 -26.72 -21.85
N ASP A 70 19.31 -26.96 -22.33
CA ASP A 70 18.95 -28.21 -23.00
C ASP A 70 19.54 -28.28 -24.43
N LYS A 71 19.32 -29.40 -25.11
CA LYS A 71 19.76 -29.63 -26.50
C LYS A 71 19.18 -28.61 -27.48
N SER A 72 17.99 -28.08 -27.20
CA SER A 72 17.29 -27.07 -28.01
C SER A 72 17.76 -25.64 -27.70
N GLY A 73 18.65 -25.46 -26.73
CA GLY A 73 19.15 -24.15 -26.31
C GLY A 73 18.22 -23.38 -25.36
N ASN A 74 17.18 -24.01 -24.81
CA ASN A 74 16.37 -23.39 -23.75
C ASN A 74 17.14 -23.44 -22.42
N VAL A 75 16.94 -22.41 -21.59
CA VAL A 75 17.51 -22.37 -20.23
C VAL A 75 16.75 -23.33 -19.33
N VAL A 76 17.50 -24.25 -18.72
CA VAL A 76 17.00 -25.24 -17.76
C VAL A 76 17.24 -24.75 -16.34
N ASP A 77 18.44 -24.23 -16.07
CA ASP A 77 18.79 -23.70 -14.75
C ASP A 77 19.69 -22.48 -14.85
N THR A 78 19.63 -21.62 -13.84
CA THR A 78 20.42 -20.40 -13.73
C THR A 78 20.71 -20.13 -12.26
N ARG A 79 21.99 -19.91 -11.94
CA ARG A 79 22.46 -19.46 -10.62
C ARG A 79 23.41 -18.29 -10.79
N ILE A 80 23.35 -17.39 -9.81
CA ILE A 80 24.14 -16.16 -9.77
C ILE A 80 24.79 -16.04 -8.40
N ALA A 81 26.06 -15.67 -8.40
CA ALA A 81 26.90 -15.52 -7.21
C ALA A 81 26.87 -16.75 -6.28
N GLU A 82 26.81 -17.94 -6.85
CA GLU A 82 26.84 -19.20 -6.09
C GLU A 82 28.24 -19.41 -5.51
N TRP A 83 28.33 -20.04 -4.34
CA TRP A 83 29.61 -20.21 -3.63
C TRP A 83 29.78 -21.58 -2.98
N ILE A 84 28.76 -22.44 -3.03
CA ILE A 84 28.78 -23.74 -2.37
C ILE A 84 29.45 -24.82 -3.25
N TYR A 85 29.94 -25.88 -2.61
CA TYR A 85 30.21 -27.13 -3.32
C TYR A 85 28.88 -27.72 -3.82
N THR A 86 28.82 -28.11 -5.09
CA THR A 86 27.58 -28.68 -5.65
C THR A 86 27.84 -29.57 -6.85
N THR A 87 26.80 -30.31 -7.23
CA THR A 87 26.74 -31.08 -8.46
C THR A 87 25.67 -30.48 -9.38
N ILE A 88 26.08 -30.09 -10.59
CA ILE A 88 25.18 -29.52 -11.59
C ILE A 88 24.84 -30.59 -12.61
N LYS A 89 23.56 -30.91 -12.72
CA LYS A 89 23.04 -31.85 -13.72
C LYS A 89 22.88 -31.15 -15.07
N VAL A 90 23.53 -31.70 -16.10
CA VAL A 90 23.45 -31.22 -17.48
C VAL A 90 22.68 -32.25 -18.33
N PRO A 91 21.55 -31.88 -18.96
CA PRO A 91 20.76 -32.78 -19.80
C PRO A 91 21.56 -33.41 -20.94
N SER A 92 21.07 -34.53 -21.47
CA SER A 92 21.59 -35.17 -22.68
C SER A 92 21.62 -34.19 -23.86
N GLY A 93 22.77 -34.07 -24.53
CA GLY A 93 22.99 -33.08 -25.60
C GLY A 93 22.95 -31.61 -25.15
N GLY A 94 22.80 -31.34 -23.85
CA GLY A 94 22.77 -30.02 -23.27
C GLY A 94 24.17 -29.46 -22.99
N LYS A 95 24.20 -28.25 -22.44
CA LYS A 95 25.46 -27.60 -22.04
C LYS A 95 25.35 -26.76 -20.78
N LEU A 96 26.47 -26.64 -20.09
CA LEU A 96 26.68 -25.76 -18.96
C LEU A 96 27.68 -24.68 -19.35
N ILE A 97 27.34 -23.41 -19.15
CA ILE A 97 28.31 -22.31 -19.19
C ILE A 97 28.51 -21.81 -17.78
N MET A 98 29.76 -21.73 -17.33
CA MET A 98 30.14 -21.27 -16.00
C MET A 98 31.11 -20.09 -16.10
N THR A 99 30.98 -19.11 -15.22
CA THR A 99 31.86 -17.94 -15.14
C THR A 99 32.36 -17.75 -13.71
N GLY A 100 33.68 -17.62 -13.52
CA GLY A 100 34.27 -17.31 -12.21
C GLY A 100 34.03 -15.84 -11.83
N GLN A 101 33.66 -15.57 -10.58
CA GLN A 101 33.29 -14.22 -10.09
C GLN A 101 34.18 -13.70 -8.97
N SER A 102 34.77 -14.61 -8.20
CA SER A 102 35.70 -14.31 -7.10
C SER A 102 37.15 -14.23 -7.55
N LYS A 103 38.03 -13.76 -6.64
CA LYS A 103 39.48 -13.78 -6.84
C LYS A 103 40.02 -15.21 -6.92
N LYS A 104 39.57 -16.11 -6.02
CA LYS A 104 39.90 -17.54 -6.12
C LYS A 104 39.12 -18.15 -7.29
N ALA A 105 39.81 -18.90 -8.14
CA ALA A 105 39.20 -19.57 -9.28
C ALA A 105 38.27 -20.70 -8.81
N VAL A 106 37.13 -20.87 -9.48
CA VAL A 106 36.25 -22.02 -9.26
C VAL A 106 36.78 -23.23 -10.01
N LYS A 107 36.84 -24.40 -9.37
CA LYS A 107 37.20 -25.65 -10.06
C LYS A 107 35.93 -26.42 -10.39
N ALA A 108 35.79 -26.86 -11.63
CA ALA A 108 34.64 -27.66 -12.06
C ALA A 108 35.07 -28.76 -13.02
N GLY A 109 34.39 -29.90 -12.97
CA GLY A 109 34.67 -31.00 -13.89
C GLY A 109 33.67 -32.15 -13.86
N GLY A 110 33.71 -32.98 -14.90
CA GLY A 110 32.89 -34.17 -15.03
C GLY A 110 33.60 -35.26 -15.83
N ALA A 111 32.97 -36.42 -15.98
CA ALA A 111 33.56 -37.55 -16.70
C ALA A 111 33.88 -37.18 -18.17
N SER A 112 35.13 -37.33 -18.60
CA SER A 112 35.60 -36.98 -19.95
C SER A 112 34.88 -37.72 -21.07
N LYS A 113 34.48 -38.98 -20.82
CA LYS A 113 33.66 -39.75 -21.76
C LYS A 113 32.26 -39.15 -21.97
N GLN A 114 31.78 -38.31 -21.05
CA GLN A 114 30.47 -37.67 -21.10
C GLN A 114 30.54 -36.19 -21.51
N PHE A 115 31.64 -35.50 -21.17
CA PHE A 115 31.76 -34.06 -21.34
C PHE A 115 32.98 -33.65 -22.16
N LYS A 116 32.71 -32.82 -23.18
CA LYS A 116 33.74 -32.02 -23.84
C LYS A 116 33.71 -30.60 -23.30
N GLY A 117 34.88 -30.02 -23.07
CA GLY A 117 35.02 -28.69 -22.50
C GLY A 117 35.76 -27.72 -23.43
N LYS A 118 35.41 -26.44 -23.38
CA LYS A 118 36.16 -25.36 -24.05
C LYS A 118 35.98 -24.02 -23.36
N THR A 119 36.93 -23.11 -23.53
CA THR A 119 36.78 -21.72 -23.11
C THR A 119 35.59 -21.07 -23.84
N SER A 120 34.74 -20.36 -23.09
CA SER A 120 33.62 -19.61 -23.65
C SER A 120 34.03 -18.16 -23.89
N LYS A 121 33.73 -17.64 -25.08
CA LYS A 121 33.91 -16.21 -25.42
C LYS A 121 32.89 -15.29 -24.75
N SER A 122 31.82 -15.86 -24.19
CA SER A 122 30.76 -15.10 -23.51
C SER A 122 30.57 -15.58 -22.08
N PRO A 123 30.24 -14.66 -21.14
CA PRO A 123 29.90 -15.04 -19.79
C PRO A 123 28.62 -15.88 -19.74
N ALA A 124 28.42 -16.62 -18.66
CA ALA A 124 27.21 -17.36 -18.39
C ALA A 124 26.00 -16.42 -18.29
N LEU A 125 26.17 -15.29 -17.58
CA LEU A 125 25.11 -14.33 -17.32
C LEU A 125 25.45 -12.93 -17.85
N THR A 126 24.41 -12.26 -18.34
CA THR A 126 24.36 -10.80 -18.34
C THR A 126 23.93 -10.36 -16.95
N ARG A 127 24.84 -9.72 -16.20
CA ARG A 127 24.60 -9.33 -14.80
C ARG A 127 25.11 -7.93 -14.48
N SER A 128 24.61 -7.37 -13.39
CA SER A 128 25.04 -6.08 -12.86
C SER A 128 25.00 -6.07 -11.34
N THR A 129 25.92 -5.31 -10.74
CA THR A 129 25.92 -4.97 -9.32
C THR A 129 25.33 -3.57 -9.19
N ILE A 130 24.16 -3.47 -8.58
CA ILE A 130 23.36 -2.25 -8.52
C ILE A 130 23.47 -1.67 -7.11
N VAL A 131 24.21 -0.58 -6.99
CA VAL A 131 24.41 0.16 -5.72
C VAL A 131 23.29 1.18 -5.50
N LYS A 132 23.22 1.73 -4.27
CA LYS A 132 22.24 2.75 -3.90
C LYS A 132 22.13 3.86 -4.93
N GLY A 133 20.90 4.11 -5.38
CA GLY A 133 20.57 5.20 -6.29
C GLY A 133 20.90 4.96 -7.76
N LYS A 134 21.69 3.95 -8.08
CA LYS A 134 21.99 3.56 -9.47
C LYS A 134 20.94 2.59 -9.98
N SER A 135 20.76 2.61 -11.30
CA SER A 135 19.74 1.81 -11.98
C SER A 135 20.30 1.07 -13.17
N TYR A 136 19.74 -0.10 -13.45
CA TYR A 136 20.16 -0.95 -14.56
C TYR A 136 18.94 -1.52 -15.27
N GLU A 137 19.00 -1.62 -16.59
CA GLU A 137 17.95 -2.18 -17.44
C GLU A 137 18.43 -3.50 -18.04
N PHE A 138 17.61 -4.54 -17.89
CA PHE A 138 17.79 -5.82 -18.56
C PHE A 138 16.67 -6.01 -19.59
N SER A 139 17.05 -6.26 -20.84
CA SER A 139 16.11 -6.52 -21.95
C SER A 139 16.16 -7.98 -22.34
N ASN A 140 15.01 -8.65 -22.36
CA ASN A 140 14.88 -10.02 -22.82
C ASN A 140 14.80 -10.03 -24.35
N THR A 141 15.85 -10.50 -25.01
CA THR A 141 15.94 -10.56 -26.47
C THR A 141 15.47 -11.90 -27.04
N SER A 142 15.01 -12.82 -26.19
CA SER A 142 14.53 -14.13 -26.63
C SER A 142 13.04 -14.11 -26.99
N LYS A 143 12.59 -15.16 -27.70
CA LYS A 143 11.19 -15.36 -28.09
C LYS A 143 10.29 -15.88 -26.95
N LYS A 144 10.86 -16.15 -25.77
CA LYS A 144 10.13 -16.67 -24.60
C LYS A 144 10.39 -15.76 -23.39
N SER A 145 9.57 -15.89 -22.35
CA SER A 145 9.86 -15.22 -21.08
C SER A 145 11.17 -15.74 -20.48
N GLY A 146 11.98 -14.83 -19.95
CA GLY A 146 13.25 -15.12 -19.30
C GLY A 146 13.15 -14.87 -17.80
N LYS A 147 14.03 -15.51 -17.03
CA LYS A 147 14.12 -15.33 -15.58
C LYS A 147 15.42 -14.59 -15.24
N LEU A 148 15.30 -13.46 -14.56
CA LEU A 148 16.42 -12.83 -13.86
C LEU A 148 16.46 -13.33 -12.42
N LYS A 149 17.65 -13.68 -11.96
CA LYS A 149 17.94 -13.97 -10.57
C LYS A 149 18.47 -12.72 -9.90
N VAL A 150 17.99 -12.47 -8.69
CA VAL A 150 18.38 -11.31 -7.89
C VAL A 150 18.83 -11.80 -6.52
N VAL A 151 20.07 -11.50 -6.15
CA VAL A 151 20.69 -11.93 -4.89
C VAL A 151 21.33 -10.73 -4.19
N GLY A 152 21.37 -10.79 -2.87
CA GLY A 152 21.99 -9.75 -2.03
C GLY A 152 22.22 -10.30 -0.61
N GLY A 153 22.92 -9.53 0.21
CA GLY A 153 23.09 -9.84 1.63
C GLY A 153 21.91 -9.35 2.49
N ILE A 154 22.03 -9.54 3.80
CA ILE A 154 21.08 -9.01 4.80
C ILE A 154 20.97 -7.49 4.67
N ASP A 155 19.76 -6.94 4.81
CA ASP A 155 19.43 -5.51 4.65
C ASP A 155 19.73 -4.96 3.26
N VAL A 156 19.40 -5.73 2.22
CA VAL A 156 19.40 -5.27 0.83
C VAL A 156 17.97 -5.18 0.34
N ASP A 157 17.59 -3.97 -0.07
CA ASP A 157 16.35 -3.69 -0.77
C ASP A 157 16.61 -3.03 -2.14
N TYR A 158 15.67 -3.29 -3.04
CA TYR A 158 15.68 -2.73 -4.39
C TYR A 158 14.24 -2.54 -4.89
N ASP A 159 14.12 -1.70 -5.91
CA ASP A 159 12.86 -1.54 -6.63
C ASP A 159 13.02 -2.09 -8.04
N TYR A 160 11.93 -2.58 -8.62
CA TYR A 160 11.91 -2.91 -10.04
C TYR A 160 10.56 -2.65 -10.72
N VAL A 161 10.63 -2.44 -12.03
CA VAL A 161 9.45 -2.38 -12.91
C VAL A 161 9.69 -3.25 -14.14
N VAL A 162 8.79 -4.19 -14.38
CA VAL A 162 8.77 -5.02 -15.60
C VAL A 162 7.86 -4.37 -16.62
N TYR A 163 8.34 -4.31 -17.86
CA TYR A 163 7.62 -3.80 -19.01
C TYR A 163 7.46 -4.89 -20.07
N ASP A 164 6.30 -4.91 -20.73
CA ASP A 164 6.10 -5.71 -21.94
C ASP A 164 6.89 -5.16 -23.14
N LYS A 165 6.80 -5.84 -24.28
CA LYS A 165 7.45 -5.43 -25.54
C LYS A 165 6.97 -4.04 -26.03
N SER A 166 5.74 -3.67 -25.70
CA SER A 166 5.12 -2.38 -26.07
C SER A 166 5.45 -1.25 -25.07
N GLY A 167 6.19 -1.56 -24.00
CA GLY A 167 6.57 -0.61 -22.96
C GLY A 167 5.52 -0.38 -21.88
N ASN A 168 4.44 -1.17 -21.82
CA ASN A 168 3.46 -1.09 -20.74
C ASN A 168 3.99 -1.74 -19.47
N VAL A 169 3.65 -1.18 -18.31
CA VAL A 169 4.02 -1.74 -17.00
C VAL A 169 3.23 -3.03 -16.74
N MET A 170 3.94 -4.12 -16.50
CA MET A 170 3.36 -5.41 -16.12
C MET A 170 3.45 -5.68 -14.63
N ASP A 171 4.60 -5.37 -14.02
CA ASP A 171 4.84 -5.57 -12.59
C ASP A 171 5.62 -4.39 -12.01
N THR A 172 5.39 -4.11 -10.73
CA THR A 172 6.00 -3.02 -9.99
C THR A 172 6.19 -3.51 -8.55
N ARG A 173 7.45 -3.57 -8.10
CA ARG A 173 7.81 -3.87 -6.72
C ARG A 173 8.64 -2.77 -6.11
N ILE A 174 8.36 -2.52 -4.84
CA ILE A 174 8.96 -1.47 -4.03
C ILE A 174 9.54 -2.09 -2.78
N ALA A 175 10.78 -1.70 -2.45
CA ALA A 175 11.54 -2.23 -1.31
C ALA A 175 11.52 -3.77 -1.22
N GLU A 176 11.70 -4.44 -2.36
CA GLU A 176 11.73 -5.90 -2.44
C GLU A 176 12.99 -6.43 -1.75
N TRP A 177 12.84 -7.50 -0.99
CA TRP A 177 13.95 -8.15 -0.29
C TRP A 177 14.61 -9.21 -1.18
N ILE A 178 15.79 -9.67 -0.78
CA ILE A 178 16.68 -10.54 -1.58
C ILE A 178 16.07 -11.90 -1.97
N ASN A 179 16.70 -12.54 -2.97
CA ASN A 179 16.42 -13.92 -3.44
C ASN A 179 15.12 -14.09 -4.24
N THR A 180 14.75 -13.09 -5.02
CA THR A 180 13.60 -13.23 -5.93
C THR A 180 14.04 -13.60 -7.34
N THR A 181 13.09 -14.20 -8.06
CA THR A 181 13.20 -14.43 -9.49
C THR A 181 12.24 -13.47 -10.20
N VAL A 182 12.78 -12.59 -11.04
CA VAL A 182 11.98 -11.66 -11.82
C VAL A 182 11.76 -12.26 -13.21
N THR A 183 10.50 -12.51 -13.56
CA THR A 183 10.12 -12.98 -14.89
C THR A 183 9.97 -11.78 -15.82
N VAL A 184 10.71 -11.78 -16.94
CA VAL A 184 10.67 -10.74 -17.96
C VAL A 184 10.07 -11.34 -19.24
N PRO A 185 8.97 -10.80 -19.78
CA PRO A 185 8.31 -11.37 -20.96
C PRO A 185 9.21 -11.32 -22.20
N ALA A 186 8.87 -12.12 -23.21
CA ALA A 186 9.57 -12.11 -24.51
C ALA A 186 9.57 -10.69 -25.12
N GLY A 187 10.75 -10.20 -25.52
CA GLY A 187 10.92 -8.85 -26.05
C GLY A 187 10.70 -7.71 -25.05
N GLY A 188 10.34 -8.00 -23.80
CA GLY A 188 10.17 -7.01 -22.75
C GLY A 188 11.46 -6.69 -22.01
N LYS A 189 11.33 -5.92 -20.94
CA LYS A 189 12.47 -5.45 -20.16
C LYS A 189 12.12 -5.19 -18.71
N VAL A 190 13.13 -5.10 -17.86
CA VAL A 190 12.98 -4.68 -16.47
C VAL A 190 14.02 -3.63 -16.13
N THR A 191 13.57 -2.59 -15.43
CA THR A 191 14.45 -1.58 -14.84
C THR A 191 14.51 -1.84 -13.34
N MET A 192 15.72 -1.92 -12.78
CA MET A 192 15.96 -2.14 -11.36
C MET A 192 16.77 -0.98 -10.76
N THR A 193 16.50 -0.61 -9.51
CA THR A 193 17.22 0.44 -8.78
C THR A 193 17.59 -0.06 -7.39
N GLY A 194 18.87 0.06 -7.01
CA GLY A 194 19.34 -0.27 -5.66
C GLY A 194 18.92 0.81 -4.66
N GLN A 195 18.42 0.41 -3.49
CA GLN A 195 17.91 1.34 -2.47
C GLN A 195 18.72 1.30 -1.17
N SER A 196 19.30 0.14 -0.87
CA SER A 196 20.15 -0.08 0.28
C SER A 196 21.59 0.35 0.09
N LYS A 197 22.32 0.54 1.21
CA LYS A 197 23.77 0.80 1.20
C LYS A 197 24.55 -0.37 0.58
N LYS A 198 24.16 -1.60 0.91
CA LYS A 198 24.70 -2.81 0.30
C LYS A 198 24.10 -2.98 -1.11
N ALA A 199 24.94 -3.40 -2.04
CA ALA A 199 24.53 -3.58 -3.44
C ALA A 199 23.70 -4.85 -3.63
N VAL A 200 22.79 -4.81 -4.60
CA VAL A 200 22.09 -6.00 -5.10
C VAL A 200 22.75 -6.48 -6.39
N ILE A 201 22.83 -7.79 -6.58
CA ILE A 201 23.32 -8.39 -7.82
C ILE A 201 22.12 -8.97 -8.57
N ALA A 202 21.92 -8.53 -9.81
CA ALA A 202 20.88 -9.06 -10.68
C ALA A 202 21.48 -9.59 -11.98
N GLY A 203 20.95 -10.67 -12.52
CA GLY A 203 21.37 -11.17 -13.82
C GLY A 203 20.56 -12.36 -14.34
N GLY A 204 20.70 -12.64 -15.62
CA GLY A 204 20.08 -13.78 -16.28
C GLY A 204 20.94 -14.27 -17.43
N ALA A 205 20.51 -15.37 -18.06
CA ALA A 205 21.28 -16.04 -19.09
C ALA A 205 21.75 -15.08 -20.19
N ASN A 206 23.06 -15.04 -20.46
CA ASN A 206 23.67 -14.07 -21.37
C ASN A 206 23.09 -14.14 -22.79
N LYS A 207 22.66 -15.33 -23.23
CA LYS A 207 22.00 -15.52 -24.53
C LYS A 207 20.57 -14.99 -24.60
N GLN A 208 19.91 -14.80 -23.46
CA GLN A 208 18.52 -14.31 -23.39
C GLN A 208 18.44 -12.81 -23.07
N PHE A 209 19.44 -12.28 -22.35
CA PHE A 209 19.39 -10.92 -21.83
C PHE A 209 20.54 -10.05 -22.33
N LYS A 210 20.20 -8.80 -22.69
CA LYS A 210 21.16 -7.70 -22.79
C LYS A 210 20.97 -6.74 -21.62
N GLY A 211 22.04 -6.10 -21.19
CA GLY A 211 22.04 -5.23 -20.02
C GLY A 211 22.67 -3.88 -20.33
N LYS A 212 22.16 -2.81 -19.71
CA LYS A 212 22.80 -1.48 -19.73
C LYS A 212 22.48 -0.67 -18.48
N ALA A 213 23.37 0.27 -18.15
CA ALA A 213 23.06 1.28 -17.14
C ALA A 213 21.83 2.09 -17.56
N SER A 214 20.93 2.36 -16.61
CA SER A 214 19.74 3.17 -16.84
C SER A 214 19.92 4.56 -16.26
N LYS A 215 19.63 5.58 -17.07
CA LYS A 215 19.55 6.98 -16.61
C LYS A 215 18.29 7.24 -15.78
N LEU A 216 17.26 6.40 -15.94
CA LEU A 216 16.02 6.49 -15.18
C LEU A 216 16.03 5.49 -14.02
N ARG A 217 15.49 5.93 -12.89
CA ARG A 217 15.13 5.03 -11.79
C ARG A 217 14.00 4.11 -12.21
N ALA A 218 13.87 2.97 -11.54
CA ALA A 218 12.73 2.09 -11.70
C ALA A 218 11.45 2.79 -11.24
N LEU A 219 11.49 3.37 -10.02
CA LEU A 219 10.35 4.05 -9.40
C LEU A 219 10.62 5.52 -9.07
N THR A 220 9.58 6.33 -9.30
CA THR A 220 9.39 7.59 -8.61
C THR A 220 8.73 7.23 -7.29
N ARG A 221 9.49 7.35 -6.20
CA ARG A 221 9.05 6.94 -4.86
C ARG A 221 9.43 7.98 -3.81
N SER A 222 8.74 7.94 -2.68
CA SER A 222 9.02 8.75 -1.51
C SER A 222 8.79 7.96 -0.23
N THR A 223 9.61 8.23 0.79
CA THR A 223 9.33 7.84 2.18
C THR A 223 8.67 9.03 2.85
N ILE A 224 7.39 8.89 3.20
CA ILE A 224 6.55 9.94 3.74
C ILE A 224 6.45 9.73 5.25
N VAL A 225 6.74 10.77 6.02
CA VAL A 225 6.72 10.75 7.49
C VAL A 225 5.51 11.52 8.04
N LYS A 226 5.24 11.38 9.34
CA LYS A 226 4.12 12.04 10.02
C LYS A 226 3.97 13.51 9.65
N GLY A 227 2.74 13.90 9.27
CA GLY A 227 2.36 15.27 8.94
C GLY A 227 2.92 15.78 7.61
N LYS A 228 3.73 14.99 6.90
CA LYS A 228 4.24 15.35 5.58
C LYS A 228 3.36 14.76 4.49
N SER A 229 3.34 15.46 3.36
CA SER A 229 2.56 15.07 2.20
C SER A 229 3.44 14.92 0.98
N TYR A 230 3.01 14.07 0.05
CA TYR A 230 3.68 13.89 -1.22
C TYR A 230 2.66 13.78 -2.35
N GLU A 231 2.93 14.47 -3.45
CA GLU A 231 2.12 14.44 -4.66
C GLU A 231 2.79 13.53 -5.70
N PHE A 232 2.02 12.59 -6.24
CA PHE A 232 2.40 11.77 -7.39
C PHE A 232 1.50 12.12 -8.58
N SER A 233 2.10 12.64 -9.65
CA SER A 233 1.39 13.03 -10.86
C SER A 233 1.63 12.00 -11.95
N ASN A 234 0.55 11.39 -12.45
CA ASN A 234 0.60 10.47 -13.58
C ASN A 234 0.74 11.30 -14.86
N THR A 235 1.90 11.27 -15.49
CA THR A 235 2.18 12.01 -16.72
C THR A 235 1.90 11.19 -17.99
N SER A 236 1.34 9.99 -17.85
CA SER A 236 1.02 9.12 -18.98
C SER A 236 -0.43 9.27 -19.43
N LYS A 237 -0.72 8.82 -20.66
CA LYS A 237 -2.08 8.74 -21.22
C LYS A 237 -2.87 7.52 -20.72
N LYS A 238 -2.34 6.74 -19.78
CA LYS A 238 -2.96 5.52 -19.25
C LYS A 238 -3.10 5.61 -17.74
N LEU A 239 -3.93 4.72 -17.16
CA LEU A 239 -4.01 4.55 -15.72
C LEU A 239 -2.63 4.14 -15.16
N GLY A 240 -2.22 4.81 -14.09
CA GLY A 240 -1.00 4.50 -13.35
C GLY A 240 -1.32 3.68 -12.11
N LYS A 241 -0.48 2.70 -11.80
CA LYS A 241 -0.54 1.94 -10.54
C LYS A 241 0.56 2.42 -9.61
N LEU A 242 0.19 2.88 -8.43
CA LEU A 242 1.11 3.31 -7.40
C LEU A 242 1.04 2.32 -6.22
N LYS A 243 2.18 1.78 -5.83
CA LYS A 243 2.30 0.87 -4.68
C LYS A 243 2.56 1.66 -3.42
N VAL A 244 1.88 1.27 -2.35
CA VAL A 244 2.02 1.85 -1.02
C VAL A 244 2.33 0.73 -0.06
N ILE A 245 3.45 0.84 0.65
CA ILE A 245 3.85 -0.10 1.69
C ILE A 245 4.02 0.63 3.02
N GLY A 246 3.44 0.05 4.05
CA GLY A 246 3.53 0.47 5.44
C GLY A 246 3.89 -0.70 6.33
N GLY A 247 4.47 -0.41 7.50
CA GLY A 247 4.59 -1.39 8.58
C GLY A 247 3.30 -1.48 9.40
N ILE A 248 3.37 -2.22 10.50
CA ILE A 248 2.32 -2.22 11.54
C ILE A 248 2.19 -0.81 12.12
N ASP A 249 0.97 -0.43 12.52
CA ASP A 249 0.63 0.88 13.10
C ASP A 249 0.89 2.07 12.16
N VAL A 250 0.77 1.83 10.86
CA VAL A 250 0.75 2.88 9.85
C VAL A 250 -0.68 3.37 9.64
N ASP A 251 -0.82 4.68 9.53
CA ASP A 251 -2.02 5.42 9.14
C ASP A 251 -1.61 6.49 8.13
N TYR A 252 -2.24 6.46 6.95
CA TYR A 252 -2.15 7.51 5.95
C TYR A 252 -3.50 7.81 5.31
N ASP A 253 -3.60 9.04 4.81
CA ASP A 253 -4.73 9.52 4.03
C ASP A 253 -4.29 9.73 2.58
N TYR A 254 -5.23 9.62 1.65
CA TYR A 254 -4.95 10.05 0.28
C TYR A 254 -6.19 10.55 -0.48
N VAL A 255 -5.93 11.39 -1.48
CA VAL A 255 -6.93 11.85 -2.45
C VAL A 255 -6.40 11.67 -3.87
N VAL A 256 -7.20 11.05 -4.72
CA VAL A 256 -6.93 10.93 -6.16
C VAL A 256 -7.76 11.97 -6.90
N TYR A 257 -7.11 12.68 -7.82
CA TYR A 257 -7.73 13.64 -8.71
C TYR A 257 -7.60 13.18 -10.17
N ASP A 258 -8.62 13.45 -10.97
CA ASP A 258 -8.55 13.33 -12.42
C ASP A 258 -7.74 14.48 -13.06
N LYS A 259 -7.62 14.47 -14.39
CA LYS A 259 -6.92 15.51 -15.16
C LYS A 259 -7.55 16.90 -15.04
N ASN A 260 -8.83 16.99 -14.68
CA ASN A 260 -9.58 18.24 -14.53
C ASN A 260 -9.57 18.74 -13.09
N GLY A 261 -8.90 18.03 -12.17
CA GLY A 261 -8.85 18.36 -10.76
C GLY A 261 -10.06 17.92 -9.94
N ASN A 262 -10.98 17.12 -10.50
CA ASN A 262 -12.08 16.54 -9.73
C ASN A 262 -11.58 15.39 -8.85
N VAL A 263 -12.15 15.24 -7.66
CA VAL A 263 -11.84 14.13 -6.78
C VAL A 263 -12.47 12.83 -7.32
N VAL A 264 -11.64 11.81 -7.48
CA VAL A 264 -12.03 10.47 -7.95
C VAL A 264 -12.09 9.48 -6.80
N ASP A 265 -11.15 9.57 -5.87
CA ASP A 265 -11.10 8.72 -4.67
C ASP A 265 -10.61 9.54 -3.48
N THR A 266 -11.09 9.18 -2.30
CA THR A 266 -10.70 9.77 -1.02
C THR A 266 -10.72 8.68 0.03
N ARG A 267 -9.55 8.46 0.63
CA ARG A 267 -9.36 7.51 1.73
C ARG A 267 -8.77 8.20 2.94
N ILE A 268 -9.18 7.71 4.10
CA ILE A 268 -8.82 8.22 5.40
C ILE A 268 -8.48 7.04 6.30
N ALA A 269 -7.47 7.20 7.16
CA ALA A 269 -7.08 6.17 8.12
C ALA A 269 -6.72 4.80 7.48
N GLU A 270 -6.07 4.81 6.31
CA GLU A 270 -5.65 3.58 5.64
C GLU A 270 -4.41 3.00 6.32
N TRP A 271 -4.44 1.69 6.57
CA TRP A 271 -3.43 0.98 7.37
C TRP A 271 -2.88 -0.28 6.72
N ILE A 272 -3.33 -0.61 5.50
CA ILE A 272 -2.90 -1.80 4.75
C ILE A 272 -2.02 -1.43 3.56
N ASN A 273 -1.14 -2.35 3.16
CA ASN A 273 -0.45 -2.25 1.88
C ASN A 273 -1.48 -2.22 0.75
N THR A 274 -1.39 -1.22 -0.13
CA THR A 274 -2.38 -1.05 -1.19
C THR A 274 -1.76 -0.69 -2.54
N THR A 275 -2.56 -0.87 -3.58
CA THR A 275 -2.27 -0.35 -4.92
C THR A 275 -3.29 0.73 -5.24
N VAL A 276 -2.83 1.97 -5.34
CA VAL A 276 -3.67 3.11 -5.71
C VAL A 276 -3.67 3.27 -7.22
N ILE A 277 -4.86 3.37 -7.81
CA ILE A 277 -5.03 3.65 -9.23
C ILE A 277 -5.12 5.16 -9.43
N VAL A 278 -4.24 5.71 -10.27
CA VAL A 278 -4.22 7.13 -10.60
C VAL A 278 -4.64 7.31 -12.07
N PRO A 279 -5.71 8.07 -12.37
CA PRO A 279 -6.15 8.37 -13.73
C PRO A 279 -5.02 8.88 -14.64
N ALA A 280 -5.19 8.67 -15.95
CA ALA A 280 -4.32 9.28 -16.96
C ALA A 280 -4.30 10.81 -16.77
N SER A 281 -3.11 11.41 -16.78
CA SER A 281 -2.92 12.84 -16.49
C SER A 281 -3.48 13.31 -15.13
N GLY A 282 -3.85 12.39 -14.24
CA GLY A 282 -4.35 12.67 -12.90
C GLY A 282 -3.23 12.72 -11.86
N LYS A 283 -3.61 12.86 -10.60
CA LYS A 283 -2.64 12.90 -9.50
C LYS A 283 -3.17 12.36 -8.18
N LEU A 284 -2.26 11.91 -7.34
CA LEU A 284 -2.48 11.45 -5.97
C LEU A 284 -1.78 12.41 -5.01
N ILE A 285 -2.47 12.85 -3.96
CA ILE A 285 -1.84 13.48 -2.79
C ILE A 285 -1.99 12.52 -1.62
N MET A 286 -0.90 12.20 -0.94
CA MET A 286 -0.86 11.31 0.22
C MET A 286 -0.26 12.04 1.42
N THR A 287 -0.83 11.83 2.60
CA THR A 287 -0.34 12.38 3.87
C THR A 287 -0.28 11.28 4.93
N VAL A 288 0.84 11.16 5.64
CA VAL A 288 0.99 10.17 6.71
C VAL A 288 0.59 10.78 8.04
N GLN A 289 -0.27 10.10 8.80
CA GLN A 289 -0.78 10.55 10.11
C GLN A 289 -0.09 9.85 11.28
N SER A 290 0.28 8.59 11.08
CA SER A 290 1.00 7.78 12.07
C SER A 290 2.44 8.25 12.30
N LYS A 291 3.04 7.80 13.41
CA LYS A 291 4.47 8.04 13.70
C LYS A 291 5.39 7.25 12.75
N LYS A 292 4.91 6.11 12.24
CA LYS A 292 5.65 5.26 11.30
C LYS A 292 5.54 5.83 9.88
N SER A 293 6.61 5.74 9.11
CA SER A 293 6.64 6.23 7.74
C SER A 293 5.98 5.26 6.76
N VAL A 294 5.48 5.79 5.65
CA VAL A 294 5.00 5.03 4.49
C VAL A 294 5.99 5.16 3.35
N ILE A 295 6.18 4.10 2.57
CA ILE A 295 6.89 4.19 1.29
C ILE A 295 5.86 4.04 0.17
N ALA A 296 5.77 5.05 -0.68
CA ALA A 296 4.87 5.10 -1.80
C ALA A 296 5.66 5.27 -3.10
N GLY A 297 5.29 4.57 -4.17
CA GLY A 297 5.97 4.73 -5.46
C GLY A 297 5.34 3.98 -6.63
N GLY A 298 5.63 4.48 -7.84
CA GLY A 298 5.22 3.86 -9.11
C GLY A 298 6.29 4.08 -10.17
N SER A 299 6.13 3.46 -11.34
CA SER A 299 7.10 3.55 -12.44
C SER A 299 7.52 5.00 -12.73
N SER A 300 8.83 5.27 -12.78
CA SER A 300 9.34 6.62 -13.13
C SER A 300 9.02 7.07 -14.55
N LYS A 301 8.58 6.15 -15.43
CA LYS A 301 8.08 6.51 -16.76
C LYS A 301 6.64 7.03 -16.73
N ILE A 302 5.90 6.69 -15.68
CA ILE A 302 4.48 7.05 -15.52
C ILE A 302 4.34 8.23 -14.56
N PHE A 303 5.11 8.24 -13.47
CA PHE A 303 4.91 9.18 -12.38
C PHE A 303 6.06 10.18 -12.24
N LYS A 304 5.69 11.44 -12.02
CA LYS A 304 6.54 12.46 -11.38
C LYS A 304 6.08 12.65 -9.94
N GLY A 305 7.00 13.08 -9.08
CA GLY A 305 6.75 13.21 -7.64
C GLY A 305 7.28 14.51 -7.09
N ASN A 306 6.53 15.14 -6.18
CA ASN A 306 6.91 16.37 -5.51
C ASN A 306 6.51 16.33 -4.04
N THR A 307 7.28 16.97 -3.17
CA THR A 307 6.87 17.20 -1.78
C THR A 307 5.62 18.06 -1.77
N GLY A 308 4.55 17.57 -1.13
CA GLY A 308 3.29 18.27 -1.03
C GLY A 308 3.37 19.37 0.03
N LYS A 309 2.91 20.58 -0.32
CA LYS A 309 2.82 21.71 0.63
C LYS A 309 1.58 21.64 1.52
N THR A 310 0.55 20.91 1.08
CA THR A 310 -0.73 20.81 1.77
C THR A 310 -1.04 19.34 2.08
N PRO A 311 -1.67 19.04 3.24
CA PRO A 311 -2.26 17.74 3.52
C PRO A 311 -3.23 17.28 2.42
N ALA A 312 -3.38 15.97 2.24
CA ALA A 312 -4.37 15.38 1.35
C ALA A 312 -5.80 15.75 1.79
N LEU A 313 -6.04 15.68 3.10
CA LEU A 313 -7.33 15.96 3.72
C LEU A 313 -7.28 17.15 4.67
N THR A 314 -8.36 17.94 4.67
CA THR A 314 -8.81 18.63 5.87
C THR A 314 -9.43 17.54 6.75
N ARG A 315 -8.90 17.35 7.96
CA ARG A 315 -9.19 16.18 8.81
C ARG A 315 -9.42 16.61 10.26
N SER A 316 -10.26 15.87 10.98
CA SER A 316 -10.43 16.01 12.42
C SER A 316 -10.56 14.63 13.10
N THR A 317 -10.24 14.60 14.39
CA THR A 317 -10.46 13.46 15.28
C THR A 317 -11.20 13.97 16.50
N MET A 318 -12.40 13.46 16.73
CA MET A 318 -13.33 14.00 17.75
C MET A 318 -13.75 12.90 18.71
N VAL A 319 -13.82 13.24 19.99
CA VAL A 319 -14.44 12.44 21.05
C VAL A 319 -15.73 13.12 21.51
N LYS A 320 -16.41 12.53 22.49
CA LYS A 320 -17.66 13.04 23.07
C LYS A 320 -17.63 14.55 23.30
N GLY A 321 -18.61 15.24 22.72
CA GLY A 321 -18.82 16.69 22.86
C GLY A 321 -17.86 17.57 22.07
N LYS A 322 -16.93 17.00 21.28
CA LYS A 322 -16.08 17.77 20.37
C LYS A 322 -16.71 17.81 18.99
N SER A 323 -16.67 19.00 18.39
CA SER A 323 -17.30 19.28 17.10
C SER A 323 -16.32 19.85 16.11
N TYR A 324 -16.58 19.59 14.83
CA TYR A 324 -15.78 20.11 13.73
C TYR A 324 -16.68 20.53 12.57
N GLU A 325 -16.38 21.69 12.01
CA GLU A 325 -17.08 22.24 10.86
C GLU A 325 -16.22 22.04 9.61
N PHE A 326 -16.82 21.51 8.55
CA PHE A 326 -16.29 21.49 7.20
C PHE A 326 -17.05 22.50 6.35
N PHE A 327 -16.35 23.48 5.79
CA PHE A 327 -16.91 24.43 4.83
C PHE A 327 -16.44 24.07 3.42
N ASN A 328 -17.38 23.83 2.50
CA ASN A 328 -17.08 23.54 1.10
C ASN A 328 -16.81 24.86 0.35
N LYS A 329 -15.53 25.17 0.16
CA LYS A 329 -15.07 26.38 -0.55
C LYS A 329 -15.07 26.23 -2.08
N SER A 330 -15.50 25.08 -2.61
CA SER A 330 -15.54 24.83 -4.05
C SER A 330 -16.91 25.14 -4.64
N ASN A 331 -16.97 25.22 -5.98
CA ASN A 331 -18.19 25.40 -6.76
C ASN A 331 -18.91 24.08 -7.09
N LYS A 332 -18.51 22.97 -6.47
CA LYS A 332 -19.11 21.65 -6.67
C LYS A 332 -19.39 21.00 -5.32
N GLU A 333 -20.20 19.96 -5.31
CA GLU A 333 -20.37 19.14 -4.12
C GLU A 333 -19.06 18.47 -3.72
N GLY A 334 -18.84 18.38 -2.41
CA GLY A 334 -17.70 17.71 -1.80
C GLY A 334 -18.15 16.51 -0.98
N LYS A 335 -17.26 15.55 -0.77
CA LYS A 335 -17.51 14.39 0.09
C LYS A 335 -16.58 14.41 1.30
N VAL A 336 -17.18 14.27 2.49
CA VAL A 336 -16.47 14.08 3.75
C VAL A 336 -16.65 12.62 4.17
N LYS A 337 -15.54 11.90 4.35
CA LYS A 337 -15.53 10.55 4.90
C LYS A 337 -15.57 10.62 6.41
N VAL A 338 -16.36 9.74 7.01
CA VAL A 338 -16.44 9.54 8.46
C VAL A 338 -16.12 8.09 8.73
N VAL A 339 -15.11 7.84 9.57
CA VAL A 339 -14.70 6.50 9.98
C VAL A 339 -14.63 6.40 11.50
N GLY A 340 -15.18 5.31 12.02
CA GLY A 340 -15.19 4.96 13.44
C GLY A 340 -14.92 3.48 13.63
N GLY A 341 -14.41 3.13 14.81
CA GLY A 341 -14.34 1.73 15.25
C GLY A 341 -15.64 1.28 15.91
N ILE A 342 -15.60 0.10 16.52
CA ILE A 342 -16.70 -0.41 17.37
C ILE A 342 -16.95 0.58 18.52
N ASP A 343 -18.21 0.84 18.86
CA ASP A 343 -18.68 1.81 19.87
C ASP A 343 -18.32 3.28 19.58
N VAL A 344 -18.23 3.64 18.30
CA VAL A 344 -18.13 5.03 17.87
C VAL A 344 -19.48 5.50 17.34
N ASP A 345 -20.07 6.48 18.01
CA ASP A 345 -21.23 7.22 17.54
C ASP A 345 -20.94 8.72 17.34
N TYR A 346 -21.67 9.32 16.40
CA TYR A 346 -21.58 10.74 16.08
C TYR A 346 -22.91 11.28 15.55
N ASP A 347 -23.05 12.60 15.62
CA ASP A 347 -24.16 13.34 15.05
C ASP A 347 -23.64 14.29 13.97
N TYR A 348 -24.47 14.59 12.97
CA TYR A 348 -24.11 15.63 12.00
C TYR A 348 -25.31 16.39 11.43
N VAL A 349 -25.02 17.59 10.94
CA VAL A 349 -25.95 18.42 10.16
C VAL A 349 -25.26 18.96 8.93
N VAL A 350 -25.92 18.88 7.78
CA VAL A 350 -25.50 19.50 6.53
C VAL A 350 -26.37 20.72 6.27
N TYR A 351 -25.73 21.83 5.91
CA TYR A 351 -26.37 23.07 5.53
C TYR A 351 -26.04 23.44 4.08
N ASP A 352 -26.99 24.06 3.39
CA ASP A 352 -26.74 24.70 2.10
C ASP A 352 -25.93 26.01 2.25
N LYS A 353 -25.69 26.70 1.13
CA LYS A 353 -24.96 27.99 1.12
C LYS A 353 -25.70 29.13 1.83
N ASN A 354 -27.02 29.02 2.00
CA ASN A 354 -27.89 30.02 2.61
C ASN A 354 -28.09 29.74 4.11
N GLY A 355 -27.58 28.61 4.62
CA GLY A 355 -27.73 28.20 6.01
C GLY A 355 -28.97 27.34 6.28
N ASN A 356 -29.71 26.90 5.26
CA ASN A 356 -30.83 25.98 5.43
C ASN A 356 -30.32 24.56 5.73
N VAL A 357 -31.01 23.85 6.62
CA VAL A 357 -30.70 22.46 6.95
C VAL A 357 -31.13 21.55 5.80
N LEU A 358 -30.20 20.77 5.26
CA LEU A 358 -30.45 19.78 4.20
C LEU A 358 -30.52 18.35 4.73
N ASP A 359 -29.68 18.01 5.71
CA ASP A 359 -29.68 16.70 6.35
C ASP A 359 -29.32 16.86 7.83
N THR A 360 -29.90 16.00 8.65
CA THR A 360 -29.66 15.92 10.08
C THR A 360 -29.58 14.45 10.43
N ARG A 361 -28.53 14.00 11.10
CA ARG A 361 -28.39 12.62 11.57
C ARG A 361 -27.95 12.59 13.02
N ILE A 362 -28.44 11.59 13.73
CA ILE A 362 -28.28 11.43 15.17
C ILE A 362 -27.91 9.99 15.49
N ALA A 363 -26.96 9.80 16.41
CA ALA A 363 -26.47 8.49 16.86
C ALA A 363 -26.03 7.56 15.70
N GLU A 364 -25.36 8.12 14.70
CA GLU A 364 -24.79 7.34 13.59
C GLU A 364 -23.56 6.58 14.07
N TRP A 365 -23.47 5.29 13.75
CA TRP A 365 -22.40 4.40 14.21
C TRP A 365 -21.72 3.61 13.09
N ILE A 366 -22.12 3.85 11.84
CA ILE A 366 -21.55 3.21 10.65
C ILE A 366 -20.60 4.16 9.92
N ASN A 367 -19.56 3.60 9.29
CA ASN A 367 -18.72 4.39 8.39
C ASN A 367 -19.57 4.95 7.25
N THR A 368 -19.55 6.27 7.06
CA THR A 368 -20.37 6.94 6.05
C THR A 368 -19.58 7.92 5.20
N THR A 369 -20.22 8.37 4.13
CA THR A 369 -19.76 9.46 3.28
C THR A 369 -20.83 10.53 3.22
N VAL A 370 -20.54 11.71 3.75
CA VAL A 370 -21.47 12.84 3.77
C VAL A 370 -21.17 13.74 2.57
N THR A 371 -22.20 14.02 1.77
CA THR A 371 -22.12 15.00 0.68
C THR A 371 -22.41 16.40 1.22
N VAL A 372 -21.56 17.37 0.87
CA VAL A 372 -21.71 18.77 1.26
C VAL A 372 -21.85 19.59 -0.02
N PRO A 373 -22.94 20.36 -0.21
CA PRO A 373 -23.15 21.12 -1.43
C PRO A 373 -22.11 22.22 -1.60
N ALA A 374 -21.99 22.76 -2.82
CA ALA A 374 -21.12 23.90 -3.11
C ALA A 374 -21.48 25.10 -2.21
N GLY A 375 -20.48 25.70 -1.56
CA GLY A 375 -20.67 26.80 -0.61
C GLY A 375 -21.39 26.42 0.70
N GLY A 376 -21.82 25.17 0.86
CA GLY A 376 -22.45 24.70 2.09
C GLY A 376 -21.46 24.27 3.17
N LYS A 377 -22.00 23.80 4.29
CA LYS A 377 -21.19 23.33 5.41
C LYS A 377 -21.74 22.09 6.10
N LEU A 378 -20.85 21.33 6.72
CA LEU A 378 -21.15 20.16 7.54
C LEU A 378 -20.62 20.42 8.94
N ILE A 379 -21.47 20.27 9.96
CA ILE A 379 -21.05 20.24 11.36
C ILE A 379 -21.24 18.81 11.86
N ILE A 380 -20.18 18.23 12.43
CA ILE A 380 -20.19 16.88 12.99
C ILE A 380 -19.69 16.91 14.43
N THR A 381 -20.30 16.11 15.31
CA THR A 381 -19.97 16.03 16.74
C THR A 381 -19.79 14.58 17.17
N GLY A 382 -18.67 14.27 17.81
CA GLY A 382 -18.48 12.95 18.42
C GLY A 382 -19.36 12.80 19.66
N GLN A 383 -19.99 11.63 19.83
CA GLN A 383 -20.87 11.34 20.97
C GLN A 383 -20.30 10.28 21.93
N SER A 384 -19.24 9.59 21.50
CA SER A 384 -18.63 8.45 22.17
C SER A 384 -17.28 8.81 22.79
N LYS A 385 -16.84 8.01 23.77
CA LYS A 385 -15.49 8.12 24.34
C LYS A 385 -14.41 7.76 23.31
N LYS A 386 -14.69 6.78 22.46
CA LYS A 386 -13.82 6.42 21.32
C LYS A 386 -13.92 7.49 20.24
N ALA A 387 -12.81 7.75 19.58
CA ALA A 387 -12.75 8.87 18.64
C ALA A 387 -13.34 8.50 17.28
N VAL A 388 -14.12 9.42 16.70
CA VAL A 388 -14.49 9.43 15.29
C VAL A 388 -13.46 10.22 14.49
N ILE A 389 -13.07 9.71 13.33
CA ILE A 389 -12.14 10.39 12.42
C ILE A 389 -12.91 10.84 11.18
N THR A 390 -12.75 12.10 10.81
CA THR A 390 -13.47 12.70 9.68
C THR A 390 -12.49 13.39 8.75
N GLY A 391 -12.76 13.38 7.44
CA GLY A 391 -11.93 14.11 6.52
C GLY A 391 -12.44 14.18 5.09
N GLY A 392 -12.14 15.29 4.44
CA GLY A 392 -12.42 15.54 3.03
C GLY A 392 -11.23 16.23 2.37
N SER A 393 -11.16 16.19 1.04
CA SER A 393 -10.09 16.82 0.24
C SER A 393 -9.79 18.25 0.71
N SER A 394 -8.54 18.55 1.06
CA SER A 394 -8.11 19.88 1.53
C SER A 394 -8.25 20.99 0.48
N LYS A 395 -8.36 20.59 -0.79
CA LYS A 395 -8.68 21.49 -1.90
C LYS A 395 -10.16 21.89 -1.94
N ILE A 396 -11.04 21.02 -1.46
CA ILE A 396 -12.50 21.27 -1.45
C ILE A 396 -12.92 21.90 -0.13
N PHE A 397 -12.33 21.49 0.99
CA PHE A 397 -12.79 21.87 2.31
C PHE A 397 -11.78 22.75 3.06
N LYS A 398 -12.30 23.77 3.72
CA LYS A 398 -11.67 24.37 4.91
C LYS A 398 -12.35 23.75 6.14
N GLY A 399 -11.65 23.64 7.26
CA GLY A 399 -12.26 23.18 8.49
C GLY A 399 -11.83 23.98 9.70
N ASN A 400 -12.73 24.04 10.68
CA ASN A 400 -12.55 24.76 11.93
C ASN A 400 -13.05 23.87 13.09
N THR A 401 -12.36 23.94 14.23
CA THR A 401 -12.91 23.39 15.48
C THR A 401 -14.17 24.16 15.84
N GLY A 402 -15.29 23.45 15.97
CA GLY A 402 -16.56 24.05 16.33
C GLY A 402 -16.65 24.23 17.84
N ASN A 403 -17.15 25.39 18.27
CA ASN A 403 -17.50 25.64 19.67
C ASN A 403 -18.92 25.18 20.01
N SER A 404 -19.71 24.85 18.98
CA SER A 404 -21.10 24.44 19.12
C SER A 404 -21.29 23.02 18.60
N PRO A 405 -22.14 22.21 19.25
CA PRO A 405 -22.49 20.88 18.77
C PRO A 405 -23.26 20.97 17.45
N ALA A 406 -23.31 19.85 16.72
CA ALA A 406 -24.12 19.72 15.51
C ALA A 406 -25.61 19.84 15.85
N LEU A 407 -26.02 19.25 16.97
CA LEU A 407 -27.41 19.17 17.42
C LEU A 407 -27.60 19.78 18.81
N THR A 408 -28.75 20.41 19.00
CA THR A 408 -29.39 20.44 20.32
C THR A 408 -29.91 19.03 20.56
N ARG A 409 -29.30 18.31 21.51
CA ARG A 409 -29.49 16.86 21.71
C ARG A 409 -29.93 16.57 23.15
N ALA A 410 -30.90 15.68 23.30
CA ALA A 410 -31.35 15.17 24.59
C ALA A 410 -31.34 13.63 24.61
N THR A 411 -31.00 13.07 25.77
CA THR A 411 -31.30 11.67 26.10
C THR A 411 -32.41 11.69 27.14
N ILE A 412 -33.59 11.23 26.75
CA ILE A 412 -34.84 11.37 27.52
C ILE A 412 -35.13 10.02 28.18
N ALA A 413 -35.12 9.99 29.51
CA ALA A 413 -35.40 8.79 30.30
C ALA A 413 -36.90 8.49 30.38
N ASN A 414 -37.25 7.26 30.78
CA ASN A 414 -38.64 6.86 31.01
C ASN A 414 -39.33 7.83 31.98
N GLY A 415 -40.56 8.25 31.62
CA GLY A 415 -41.40 9.15 32.39
C GLY A 415 -40.90 10.60 32.37
N LYS A 416 -39.90 10.93 31.56
CA LYS A 416 -39.37 12.29 31.40
C LYS A 416 -39.77 12.89 30.07
N SER A 417 -39.84 14.21 30.07
CA SER A 417 -40.20 15.00 28.92
C SER A 417 -39.09 15.98 28.57
N TYR A 418 -39.02 16.34 27.29
CA TYR A 418 -38.09 17.34 26.79
C TYR A 418 -38.76 18.19 25.73
N GLU A 419 -38.54 19.49 25.80
CA GLU A 419 -39.06 20.48 24.87
C GLU A 419 -37.95 20.91 23.90
N PHE A 420 -38.27 20.95 22.61
CA PHE A 420 -37.48 21.58 21.56
C PHE A 420 -38.23 22.80 21.04
N SER A 421 -37.64 23.99 21.13
CA SER A 421 -38.21 25.23 20.61
C SER A 421 -37.50 25.61 19.32
N ASN A 422 -38.23 25.71 18.21
CA ASN A 422 -37.69 26.17 16.93
C ASN A 422 -37.53 27.70 17.01
N LYS A 423 -36.29 28.20 16.91
CA LYS A 423 -35.97 29.63 16.96
C LYS A 423 -35.89 30.27 15.57
N SER A 424 -36.14 29.50 14.53
CA SER A 424 -36.03 29.96 13.15
C SER A 424 -37.40 30.35 12.57
N ASN A 425 -37.35 31.11 11.49
CA ASN A 425 -38.50 31.49 10.68
C ASN A 425 -38.89 30.40 9.64
N LEU A 426 -38.30 29.21 9.71
CA LEU A 426 -38.57 28.09 8.82
C LEU A 426 -39.02 26.87 9.62
N VAL A 427 -39.65 25.90 8.94
CA VAL A 427 -39.91 24.58 9.53
C VAL A 427 -38.59 23.90 9.85
N GLY A 428 -38.45 23.43 11.09
CA GLY A 428 -37.29 22.68 11.57
C GLY A 428 -37.59 21.20 11.71
N ASN A 429 -36.55 20.38 11.72
CA ASN A 429 -36.68 18.93 11.91
C ASN A 429 -35.99 18.48 13.21
N VAL A 430 -36.71 17.73 14.03
CA VAL A 430 -36.16 16.98 15.18
C VAL A 430 -36.23 15.50 14.87
N LYS A 431 -35.10 14.80 14.97
CA LYS A 431 -35.04 13.34 14.85
C LYS A 431 -35.09 12.71 16.22
N VAL A 432 -35.92 11.69 16.35
CA VAL A 432 -36.03 10.84 17.54
C VAL A 432 -35.63 9.43 17.17
N VAL A 433 -34.65 8.88 17.88
CA VAL A 433 -34.17 7.52 17.70
C VAL A 433 -34.18 6.76 19.03
N GLY A 434 -34.46 5.46 18.95
CA GLY A 434 -34.53 4.57 20.09
C GLY A 434 -34.02 3.18 19.75
N GLY A 435 -33.53 2.47 20.77
CA GLY A 435 -33.26 1.04 20.67
C GLY A 435 -34.52 0.19 20.88
N ILE A 436 -34.32 -1.09 21.14
CA ILE A 436 -35.40 -2.02 21.53
C ILE A 436 -36.12 -1.46 22.76
N ASN A 437 -37.45 -1.60 22.84
CA ASN A 437 -38.29 -1.17 23.97
C ASN A 437 -38.24 0.35 24.28
N VAL A 438 -37.94 1.18 23.28
CA VAL A 438 -38.17 2.62 23.34
C VAL A 438 -39.55 2.91 22.74
N SER A 439 -40.38 3.61 23.50
CA SER A 439 -41.62 4.21 23.02
C SER A 439 -41.76 5.63 23.54
N TYR A 440 -42.37 6.51 22.76
CA TYR A 440 -42.54 7.91 23.13
C TYR A 440 -43.83 8.51 22.57
N ASP A 441 -44.32 9.52 23.25
CA ASP A 441 -45.39 10.39 22.80
C ASP A 441 -44.80 11.71 22.34
N TYR A 442 -45.48 12.41 21.44
CA TYR A 442 -45.10 13.78 21.12
C TYR A 442 -46.28 14.69 20.80
N VAL A 443 -46.08 15.99 21.03
CA VAL A 443 -47.00 17.06 20.65
C VAL A 443 -46.20 18.21 20.04
N VAL A 444 -46.68 18.72 18.91
CA VAL A 444 -46.12 19.87 18.19
C VAL A 444 -47.12 21.01 18.29
N TYR A 445 -46.63 22.18 18.69
CA TYR A 445 -47.40 23.41 18.78
C TYR A 445 -46.92 24.44 17.74
N ASN A 446 -47.85 25.23 17.19
CA ASN A 446 -47.51 26.42 16.41
C ASN A 446 -47.07 27.58 17.33
N VAL A 447 -46.77 28.74 16.73
CA VAL A 447 -46.37 29.95 17.48
C VAL A 447 -47.49 30.53 18.36
N ALA A 448 -48.76 30.25 18.05
CA ALA A 448 -49.91 30.67 18.85
C ALA A 448 -50.18 29.75 20.06
N GLY A 449 -49.52 28.59 20.12
CA GLY A 449 -49.74 27.58 21.15
C GLY A 449 -50.80 26.54 20.79
N ASP A 450 -51.31 26.52 19.56
CA ASP A 450 -52.25 25.49 19.11
C ASP A 450 -51.50 24.21 18.75
N VAL A 451 -52.10 23.06 19.07
CA VAL A 451 -51.60 21.75 18.65
C VAL A 451 -51.77 21.60 17.15
N VAL A 452 -50.66 21.42 16.43
CA VAL A 452 -50.68 21.15 14.98
C VAL A 452 -50.44 19.69 14.64
N LYS A 453 -49.83 18.93 15.55
CA LYS A 453 -49.58 17.50 15.38
C LYS A 453 -49.36 16.84 16.73
N SER A 454 -49.87 15.64 16.93
CA SER A 454 -49.54 14.80 18.08
C SER A 454 -49.57 13.33 17.68
N ASP A 455 -48.93 12.50 18.48
CA ASP A 455 -48.97 11.05 18.32
C ASP A 455 -48.63 10.37 19.65
N LEU A 456 -49.14 9.16 19.85
CA LEU A 456 -48.96 8.38 21.06
C LEU A 456 -48.21 7.08 20.76
N ALA A 457 -47.50 6.57 21.76
CA ALA A 457 -46.85 5.26 21.76
C ALA A 457 -46.06 4.96 20.47
N GLN A 458 -45.21 5.88 20.04
CA GLN A 458 -44.37 5.69 18.86
C GLN A 458 -43.19 4.77 19.16
N TRP A 459 -43.06 3.68 18.41
CA TRP A 459 -42.00 2.67 18.57
C TRP A 459 -40.91 2.72 17.50
N ILE A 460 -41.01 3.67 16.56
CA ILE A 460 -40.10 3.77 15.42
C ILE A 460 -39.29 5.07 15.47
N ASN A 461 -38.12 5.03 14.85
CA ASN A 461 -37.33 6.23 14.58
C ASN A 461 -38.15 7.16 13.68
N LYS A 462 -38.29 8.42 14.08
CA LYS A 462 -39.13 9.40 13.37
C LYS A 462 -38.39 10.72 13.19
N THR A 463 -38.70 11.39 12.08
CA THR A 463 -38.37 12.81 11.89
C THR A 463 -39.66 13.59 12.08
N ILE A 464 -39.64 14.57 12.99
CA ILE A 464 -40.79 15.38 13.36
C ILE A 464 -40.52 16.81 12.91
N GLU A 465 -41.42 17.33 12.08
CA GLU A 465 -41.41 18.72 11.63
C GLU A 465 -41.98 19.62 12.72
N VAL A 466 -41.29 20.73 12.99
CA VAL A 466 -41.68 21.75 13.97
C VAL A 466 -41.83 23.06 13.21
N PRO A 467 -43.03 23.69 13.22
CA PRO A 467 -43.25 24.96 12.54
C PRO A 467 -42.24 26.04 12.95
N ALA A 468 -42.11 27.05 12.10
CA ALA A 468 -41.37 28.27 12.43
C ALA A 468 -41.86 28.83 13.77
N ASN A 469 -40.93 29.14 14.68
CA ASN A 469 -41.24 29.61 16.04
C ASN A 469 -42.16 28.70 16.88
N GLY A 470 -42.36 27.44 16.46
CA GLY A 470 -43.16 26.45 17.19
C GLY A 470 -42.34 25.64 18.19
N THR A 471 -43.02 24.76 18.93
CA THR A 471 -42.39 23.87 19.92
C THR A 471 -42.77 22.41 19.69
N LEU A 472 -41.88 21.51 20.09
CA LEU A 472 -42.10 20.08 20.13
C LEU A 472 -41.81 19.57 21.53
N VAL A 473 -42.78 18.89 22.13
CA VAL A 473 -42.60 18.18 23.40
C VAL A 473 -42.58 16.68 23.11
N ILE A 474 -41.58 15.99 23.66
CA ILE A 474 -41.45 14.53 23.58
C ILE A 474 -41.45 13.97 25.01
N THR A 475 -42.25 12.93 25.24
CA THR A 475 -42.32 12.20 26.52
C THR A 475 -42.01 10.73 26.28
N VAL A 476 -41.03 10.16 26.99
CA VAL A 476 -40.66 8.75 26.81
C VAL A 476 -41.45 7.86 27.76
N GLN A 477 -42.17 6.89 27.20
CA GLN A 477 -42.95 5.88 27.94
C GLN A 477 -42.23 4.52 28.01
N GLY A 478 -41.32 4.26 27.07
CA GLY A 478 -40.61 2.99 26.97
C GLY A 478 -39.61 2.77 28.11
N LYS A 479 -39.28 1.51 28.38
CA LYS A 479 -38.31 1.13 29.43
C LYS A 479 -36.92 1.70 29.15
N ASN A 480 -36.57 1.83 27.88
CA ASN A 480 -35.28 2.35 27.44
C ASN A 480 -35.38 3.84 27.06
N PRO A 481 -34.32 4.64 27.25
CA PRO A 481 -34.33 6.05 26.91
C PRO A 481 -34.39 6.28 25.40
N ALA A 482 -35.03 7.38 24.99
CA ALA A 482 -34.96 7.89 23.62
C ALA A 482 -33.85 8.92 23.49
N ILE A 483 -33.30 9.06 22.28
CA ILE A 483 -32.37 10.13 21.92
C ILE A 483 -33.07 11.01 20.89
N ALA A 484 -33.21 12.30 21.19
CA ALA A 484 -33.82 13.26 20.30
C ALA A 484 -32.85 14.41 19.99
N GLY A 485 -32.91 14.95 18.78
CA GLY A 485 -32.13 16.14 18.44
C GLY A 485 -32.47 16.77 17.11
N GLY A 486 -32.36 18.10 17.08
CA GLY A 486 -32.45 18.94 15.88
C GLY A 486 -31.22 19.82 15.75
N SER A 487 -31.05 20.47 14.60
CA SER A 487 -29.92 21.40 14.36
C SER A 487 -29.75 22.38 15.52
N TYR A 488 -28.53 22.51 16.04
CA TYR A 488 -28.20 23.42 17.15
C TYR A 488 -28.55 24.88 16.84
N ILE A 489 -28.40 25.29 15.57
CA ILE A 489 -28.68 26.66 15.13
C ILE A 489 -30.19 26.91 15.11
N VAL A 490 -30.98 25.89 14.80
CA VAL A 490 -32.44 25.99 14.69
C VAL A 490 -33.13 25.85 16.05
N PHE A 491 -32.68 24.93 16.90
CA PHE A 491 -33.42 24.56 18.11
C PHE A 491 -32.73 24.99 19.40
N ALA A 492 -33.53 25.46 20.36
CA ALA A 492 -33.19 25.40 21.78
C ALA A 492 -33.92 24.20 22.42
N GLY A 493 -33.51 23.80 23.62
CA GLY A 493 -34.27 22.79 24.34
C GLY A 493 -34.01 22.77 25.82
N LYS A 494 -34.96 22.20 26.56
CA LYS A 494 -34.95 22.10 28.02
C LYS A 494 -35.71 20.83 28.46
N ALA A 495 -35.31 20.26 29.59
CA ALA A 495 -36.12 19.26 30.28
C ALA A 495 -37.33 19.96 30.93
N ILE A 496 -38.47 19.28 30.95
CA ILE A 496 -39.72 19.77 31.56
C ILE A 496 -40.34 18.72 32.49
#